data_AF-A0A951RV88-F1
#
_entry.id   AF-A0A951RV88-F1
#
_cell.length_a   1.000
_cell.length_b   1.000
_cell.length_c   1.000
_cell.angle_alpha   90.00
_cell.angle_beta   90.00
_cell.angle_gamma   90.00
#
_symmetry.space_group_name_H-M   'P 1'
#
loop_
_entity.id
_entity.type
_entity.pdbx_description
1 polymer ?
#
loop_
_entity_poly.entity_id
_entity_poly.type
_entity_poly.pdbx_seq_one_letter_code
_entity_poly.pdbx_strand_id
1 'polypeptide(L)'
;MTRKVATKLLLDICLLSLFLIGAAYGVIMHEPGWVVFMIPLTLIQVYRIFRKQRRIYDEFAGFVDSIRFKDFSRHFSIKKSPAEMLPFRQGFNELYDTFRETGKEREMQYQYLQKTLEMVNTGILSYDPDSGEIIWFNNSLKQMLRVHFLKNISGLEM
;
A
#
# COMPACT_ATOMS: atom_id res chain seq x y z
N MET A 1 0.78 -3.45 25.32
CA MET A 1 -0.67 -3.69 25.09
C MET A 1 -0.94 -5.00 24.33
N THR A 2 -0.02 -5.45 23.47
CA THR A 2 0.09 -6.82 22.92
C THR A 2 -0.16 -7.95 23.94
N ARG A 3 0.37 -7.81 25.17
CA ARG A 3 0.10 -8.75 26.27
C ARG A 3 -1.38 -8.94 26.58
N LYS A 4 -2.24 -7.91 26.48
CA LYS A 4 -3.68 -8.01 26.83
C LYS A 4 -4.50 -8.81 25.81
N VAL A 5 -4.04 -8.87 24.56
CA VAL A 5 -4.69 -9.67 23.50
C VAL A 5 -4.23 -11.10 23.61
N ALA A 6 -2.91 -11.31 23.74
CA ALA A 6 -2.34 -12.62 23.94
C ALA A 6 -2.92 -13.30 25.19
N THR A 7 -3.08 -12.57 26.31
CA THR A 7 -3.72 -13.13 27.51
C THR A 7 -5.19 -13.44 27.30
N LYS A 8 -5.94 -12.67 26.50
CA LYS A 8 -7.35 -12.99 26.17
C LYS A 8 -7.46 -14.23 25.29
N LEU A 9 -6.58 -14.41 24.31
CA LEU A 9 -6.54 -15.62 23.47
C LEU A 9 -6.15 -16.84 24.29
N LEU A 10 -5.13 -16.71 25.15
CA LEU A 10 -4.75 -17.77 26.08
C LEU A 10 -5.91 -18.14 27.01
N LEU A 11 -6.62 -17.15 27.54
CA LEU A 11 -7.79 -17.37 28.37
C LEU A 11 -8.90 -18.10 27.58
N ASP A 12 -9.19 -17.69 26.35
CA ASP A 12 -10.19 -18.35 25.49
C ASP A 12 -9.85 -19.82 25.21
N ILE A 13 -8.58 -20.12 24.92
CA ILE A 13 -8.08 -21.49 24.69
C ILE A 13 -8.18 -22.33 25.96
N CYS A 14 -7.79 -21.77 27.11
CA CYS A 14 -7.88 -22.45 28.40
C CYS A 14 -9.34 -22.72 28.81
N LEU A 15 -10.25 -21.81 28.46
CA LEU A 15 -11.69 -21.98 28.72
C LEU A 15 -12.30 -23.05 27.79
N LEU A 16 -11.83 -23.12 26.54
CA LEU A 16 -12.23 -24.16 25.59
C LEU A 16 -11.73 -25.54 26.02
N SER A 17 -10.49 -25.66 26.49
CA SER A 17 -9.98 -26.93 27.03
C SER A 17 -10.77 -27.36 28.27
N LEU A 18 -11.11 -26.43 29.16
CA LEU A 18 -11.96 -26.71 30.32
C LEU A 18 -13.35 -27.23 29.93
N PHE A 19 -13.99 -26.63 28.92
CA PHE A 19 -15.28 -27.10 28.42
C PHE A 19 -15.19 -28.48 27.75
N LEU A 20 -14.12 -28.78 27.02
CA LEU A 20 -13.90 -30.11 26.46
C LEU A 20 -13.70 -31.17 27.55
N ILE A 21 -12.95 -30.85 28.61
CA ILE A 21 -12.76 -31.73 29.76
C ILE A 21 -14.10 -31.97 30.48
N GLY A 22 -14.89 -30.92 30.70
CA GLY A 22 -16.21 -31.04 31.32
C GLY A 22 -17.21 -31.84 30.47
N ALA A 23 -17.15 -31.72 29.14
CA ALA A 23 -17.94 -32.54 28.22
C ALA A 23 -17.52 -34.00 28.26
N ALA A 24 -16.21 -34.28 28.25
CA ALA A 24 -15.67 -35.64 28.36
C ALA A 24 -16.02 -36.30 29.70
N TYR A 25 -15.97 -35.56 30.81
CA TYR A 25 -16.39 -36.03 32.12
C TYR A 25 -17.89 -36.40 32.15
N GLY A 26 -18.74 -35.61 31.52
CA GLY A 26 -20.18 -35.90 31.39
C GLY A 26 -20.48 -37.19 30.62
N VAL A 27 -19.65 -37.51 29.61
CA VAL A 27 -19.76 -38.78 28.87
C VAL A 27 -19.39 -39.97 29.76
N ILE A 28 -18.35 -39.84 30.60
CA ILE A 28 -17.91 -40.90 31.52
C ILE A 28 -18.95 -41.19 32.61
N MET A 29 -19.65 -40.16 33.09
CA MET A 29 -20.70 -40.28 34.11
C MET A 29 -22.04 -40.82 33.56
N HIS A 30 -22.14 -41.12 32.26
CA HIS A 30 -23.36 -41.64 31.61
C HIS A 30 -24.61 -40.74 31.79
N GLU A 31 -24.43 -39.44 31.97
CA GLU A 31 -25.52 -38.46 32.13
C GLU A 31 -25.74 -37.69 30.81
N PRO A 32 -26.65 -38.13 29.93
CA PRO A 32 -26.82 -37.54 28.59
C PRO A 32 -27.28 -36.08 28.65
N GLY A 33 -28.00 -35.67 29.70
CA GLY A 33 -28.46 -34.29 29.88
C GLY A 33 -27.31 -33.29 30.00
N TRP A 34 -26.22 -33.67 30.68
CA TRP A 34 -25.04 -32.81 30.85
C TRP A 34 -24.29 -32.61 29.54
N VAL A 35 -24.12 -33.69 28.76
CA VAL A 35 -23.42 -33.65 27.47
C VAL A 35 -24.17 -32.76 26.47
N VAL A 36 -25.51 -32.89 26.40
CA VAL A 36 -26.36 -32.07 25.53
C VAL A 36 -26.24 -30.58 25.86
N PHE A 37 -26.08 -30.23 27.13
CA PHE A 37 -25.87 -28.84 27.56
C PHE A 37 -24.48 -28.28 27.20
N MET A 38 -23.43 -29.12 27.23
CA MET A 38 -22.05 -28.70 26.97
C MET A 38 -21.75 -28.46 25.48
N ILE A 39 -22.47 -29.16 24.57
CA ILE A 39 -22.31 -29.01 23.11
C ILE A 39 -22.53 -27.57 22.62
N PRO A 40 -23.66 -26.89 22.89
CA PRO A 40 -23.86 -25.52 22.43
C PRO A 40 -22.84 -24.55 23.05
N LEU A 41 -22.42 -24.79 24.29
CA LEU A 41 -21.44 -23.95 24.99
C LEU A 41 -20.07 -23.98 24.30
N THR A 42 -19.62 -25.18 23.90
CA THR A 42 -18.37 -25.35 23.14
C THR A 42 -18.46 -24.73 21.75
N LEU A 43 -19.57 -24.91 21.03
CA LEU A 43 -19.79 -24.31 19.71
C LEU A 43 -19.76 -22.77 19.76
N ILE A 44 -20.41 -22.15 20.75
CA ILE A 44 -20.37 -20.70 20.94
C ILE A 44 -18.94 -20.21 21.16
N GLN A 45 -18.14 -20.94 21.95
CA GLN A 45 -16.74 -20.55 22.18
C GLN A 45 -15.88 -20.66 20.93
N VAL A 46 -16.02 -21.75 20.17
CA VAL A 46 -15.33 -21.93 18.88
C VAL A 46 -15.68 -20.79 17.93
N TYR A 47 -16.97 -20.46 17.80
CA TYR A 47 -17.43 -19.34 16.96
C TYR A 47 -16.81 -18.01 17.39
N ARG A 48 -16.72 -17.76 18.70
CA ARG A 48 -16.12 -16.53 19.25
C ARG A 48 -14.65 -16.39 18.89
N ILE A 49 -13.89 -17.48 18.97
CA ILE A 49 -12.47 -17.52 18.59
C ILE A 49 -12.34 -17.30 17.08
N PHE A 50 -13.12 -18.02 16.28
CA PHE A 50 -13.07 -17.92 14.82
C PHE A 50 -13.40 -16.51 14.32
N ARG A 51 -14.42 -15.87 14.89
CA ARG A 51 -14.79 -14.49 14.55
C ARG A 51 -13.69 -13.48 14.88
N LYS A 52 -13.00 -13.63 16.01
CA LYS A 52 -11.86 -12.77 16.36
C LYS A 52 -10.73 -12.93 15.34
N GLN A 53 -10.41 -14.17 14.98
CA GLN A 53 -9.34 -14.45 14.03
C GLN A 53 -9.66 -13.91 12.63
N ARG A 54 -10.90 -14.11 12.16
CA ARG A 54 -11.34 -13.62 10.84
C ARG A 54 -11.24 -12.10 10.72
N ARG A 55 -11.58 -11.37 11.78
CA ARG A 55 -11.45 -9.90 11.80
C ARG A 55 -10.00 -9.44 11.58
N ILE A 56 -9.04 -10.13 12.19
CA ILE A 56 -7.60 -9.85 12.03
C ILE A 56 -7.17 -10.15 10.60
N TYR A 57 -7.62 -11.28 10.04
CA TYR A 57 -7.34 -11.63 8.64
C TYR A 57 -7.92 -10.62 7.64
N ASP A 58 -9.17 -10.18 7.83
CA ASP A 58 -9.81 -9.22 6.94
C ASP A 58 -9.12 -7.84 7.02
N GLU A 59 -8.70 -7.40 8.21
CA GLU A 59 -7.91 -6.18 8.39
C GLU A 59 -6.51 -6.30 7.76
N PHE A 60 -5.88 -7.48 7.84
CA PHE A 60 -4.59 -7.76 7.20
C PHE A 60 -4.71 -7.81 5.67
N ALA A 61 -5.77 -8.43 5.14
CA ALA A 61 -6.04 -8.48 3.71
C ALA A 61 -6.26 -7.06 3.15
N GLY A 62 -7.02 -6.22 3.84
CA GLY A 62 -7.19 -4.81 3.48
C GLY A 62 -5.88 -4.00 3.50
N PHE A 63 -4.96 -4.34 4.42
CA PHE A 63 -3.62 -3.77 4.45
C PHE A 63 -2.77 -4.24 3.25
N VAL A 64 -2.74 -5.54 2.97
CA VAL A 64 -2.00 -6.11 1.83
C VAL A 64 -2.52 -5.55 0.50
N ASP A 65 -3.83 -5.41 0.34
CA ASP A 65 -4.42 -4.79 -0.85
C ASP A 65 -4.02 -3.31 -0.98
N SER A 66 -3.98 -2.55 0.12
CA SER A 66 -3.51 -1.15 0.09
C SER A 66 -2.04 -1.00 -0.32
N ILE A 67 -1.19 -1.97 0.01
CA ILE A 67 0.21 -2.03 -0.46
C ILE A 67 0.26 -2.41 -1.95
N ARG A 68 -0.56 -3.39 -2.36
CA ARG A 68 -0.56 -3.96 -3.71
C ARG A 68 -1.08 -3.00 -4.77
N PHE A 69 -1.92 -2.04 -4.40
CA PHE A 69 -2.49 -1.06 -5.33
C PHE A 69 -1.65 0.22 -5.57
N LYS A 70 -0.45 0.35 -4.96
CA LYS A 70 0.43 1.53 -5.14
C LYS A 70 -0.28 2.88 -4.90
N ASP A 71 -1.39 2.90 -4.16
CA ASP A 71 -2.13 4.12 -3.85
C ASP A 71 -1.55 4.74 -2.58
N PHE A 72 -0.33 5.25 -2.72
CA PHE A 72 0.47 5.86 -1.64
C PHE A 72 -0.12 7.19 -1.14
N SER A 73 -1.35 7.54 -1.48
CA SER A 73 -1.97 8.82 -1.08
C SER A 73 -2.52 8.83 0.35
N ARG A 74 -2.62 7.67 1.03
CA ARG A 74 -3.33 7.55 2.31
C ARG A 74 -2.41 7.41 3.51
N HIS A 75 -2.38 8.44 4.35
CA HIS A 75 -1.74 8.39 5.66
C HIS A 75 -2.68 7.69 6.67
N PHE A 76 -2.25 6.59 7.29
CA PHE A 76 -3.09 5.89 8.25
C PHE A 76 -2.95 6.49 9.66
N SER A 77 -4.09 6.86 10.26
CA SER A 77 -4.16 7.36 11.64
C SER A 77 -3.71 6.29 12.64
N ILE A 78 -2.61 6.57 13.36
CA ILE A 78 -2.03 5.68 14.39
C ILE A 78 -2.88 5.71 15.70
N LYS A 79 -3.56 6.84 15.98
CA LYS A 79 -4.28 7.08 17.25
C LYS A 79 -5.50 6.19 17.52
N LYS A 80 -6.11 5.58 16.49
CA LYS A 80 -7.34 4.77 16.61
C LYS A 80 -7.15 3.29 16.26
N SER A 81 -5.91 2.83 16.12
CA SER A 81 -5.64 1.47 15.63
C SER A 81 -5.72 0.43 16.76
N PRO A 82 -6.28 -0.76 16.50
CA PRO A 82 -6.11 -1.91 17.38
C PRO A 82 -4.62 -2.15 17.65
N ALA A 83 -4.29 -2.52 18.89
CA ALA A 83 -2.90 -2.63 19.35
C ALA A 83 -2.06 -3.65 18.56
N GLU A 84 -2.70 -4.62 17.94
CA GLU A 84 -2.08 -5.63 17.07
C GLU A 84 -1.68 -5.06 15.71
N MET A 85 -2.39 -4.03 15.24
CA MET A 85 -2.17 -3.41 13.92
C MET A 85 -1.25 -2.18 13.98
N LEU A 86 -0.88 -1.74 15.19
CA LEU A 86 0.00 -0.59 15.44
C LEU A 86 1.39 -0.70 14.76
N PRO A 87 2.15 -1.81 14.90
CA PRO A 87 3.48 -1.92 14.29
C PRO A 87 3.41 -1.92 12.75
N PHE A 88 2.34 -2.48 12.18
CA PHE A 88 2.12 -2.48 10.73
C PHE A 88 1.81 -1.08 10.20
N ARG A 89 0.99 -0.29 10.92
CA ARG A 89 0.73 1.11 10.56
C ARG A 89 1.98 1.98 10.66
N GLN A 90 2.83 1.73 11.67
CA GLN A 90 4.11 2.44 11.80
C GLN A 90 5.05 2.12 10.64
N GLY A 91 5.24 0.83 10.33
CA GLY A 91 6.08 0.42 9.20
C GLY A 91 5.57 0.94 7.85
N PHE A 92 4.25 1.05 7.68
CA PHE A 92 3.67 1.65 6.48
C PHE A 92 3.96 3.16 6.38
N ASN A 93 3.77 3.91 7.47
CA ASN A 93 4.03 5.34 7.47
C ASN A 93 5.52 5.65 7.25
N GLU A 94 6.41 4.83 7.81
CA GLU A 94 7.85 4.93 7.58
C GLU A 94 8.20 4.69 6.10
N LEU A 95 7.67 3.60 5.51
CA LEU A 95 7.85 3.31 4.09
C LEU A 95 7.29 4.45 3.22
N TYR A 96 6.11 4.98 3.56
CA TYR A 96 5.49 6.12 2.89
C TYR A 96 6.39 7.36 2.92
N ASP A 97 6.94 7.70 4.09
CA ASP A 97 7.80 8.88 4.23
C ASP A 97 9.09 8.72 3.39
N THR A 98 9.73 7.55 3.39
CA THR A 98 10.88 7.25 2.54
C THR A 98 10.54 7.36 1.04
N PHE A 99 9.41 6.77 0.61
CA PHE A 99 8.98 6.86 -0.79
C PHE A 99 8.64 8.28 -1.21
N ARG A 100 8.03 9.08 -0.31
CA ARG A 100 7.75 10.51 -0.57
C ARG A 100 9.03 11.31 -0.71
N GLU A 101 10.04 11.03 0.10
CA GLU A 101 11.34 11.68 0.04
C GLU A 101 12.07 11.35 -1.27
N THR A 102 12.14 10.07 -1.64
CA THR A 102 12.68 9.64 -2.94
C THR A 102 11.88 10.18 -4.13
N GLY A 103 10.55 10.26 -4.02
CA GLY A 103 9.68 10.82 -5.06
C GLY A 103 9.89 12.32 -5.26
N LYS A 104 10.03 13.09 -4.17
CA LYS A 104 10.39 14.52 -4.22
C LYS A 104 11.75 14.75 -4.87
N GLU A 105 12.72 13.88 -4.58
CA GLU A 105 14.05 13.96 -5.16
C GLU A 105 14.03 13.69 -6.67
N ARG A 106 13.24 12.71 -7.13
CA ARG A 106 13.02 12.45 -8.57
C ARG A 106 12.31 13.59 -9.30
N GLU A 107 11.27 14.16 -8.71
CA GLU A 107 10.56 15.31 -9.28
C GLU A 107 11.50 16.54 -9.37
N MET A 108 12.29 16.80 -8.32
CA MET A 108 13.32 17.84 -8.36
C MET A 108 14.38 17.58 -9.43
N GLN A 109 14.86 16.34 -9.59
CA GLN A 109 15.82 15.98 -10.62
C GLN A 109 15.25 16.19 -12.04
N TYR A 110 13.99 15.83 -12.26
CA TYR A 110 13.31 16.06 -13.54
C TYR A 110 13.19 17.55 -13.85
N GLN A 111 12.76 18.37 -12.89
CA GLN A 111 12.69 19.82 -13.04
C GLN A 111 14.07 20.47 -13.22
N TYR A 112 15.11 19.95 -12.55
CA TYR A 112 16.49 20.41 -12.73
C TYR A 112 17.00 20.13 -14.14
N LEU A 113 16.73 18.94 -14.68
CA LEU A 113 17.07 18.58 -16.06
C LEU A 113 16.37 19.50 -17.05
N GLN A 114 15.07 19.75 -16.86
CA GLN A 114 14.30 20.65 -17.72
C GLN A 114 14.84 22.09 -17.67
N LYS A 115 15.10 22.63 -16.48
CA LYS A 115 15.70 23.98 -16.34
C LYS A 115 17.09 24.06 -16.94
N THR A 116 17.89 23.01 -16.82
CA THR A 116 19.22 22.96 -17.44
C THR A 116 19.09 23.01 -18.95
N LEU A 117 18.19 22.21 -19.55
CA LEU A 117 17.90 22.23 -20.99
C LEU A 117 17.37 23.60 -21.46
N GLU A 118 16.56 24.27 -20.65
CA GLU A 118 16.07 25.64 -20.93
C GLU A 118 17.16 26.71 -20.84
N MET A 119 18.12 26.55 -19.92
CA MET A 119 19.28 27.46 -19.79
C MET A 119 20.37 27.22 -20.83
N VAL A 120 20.40 26.05 -21.48
CA VAL A 120 21.27 25.86 -22.64
C VAL A 120 20.70 26.67 -23.81
N ASN A 121 21.40 27.75 -24.20
CA ASN A 121 21.14 28.53 -25.42
C ASN A 121 21.48 27.75 -26.71
N THR A 122 21.12 26.46 -26.76
CA THR A 122 21.32 25.61 -27.93
C THR A 122 19.96 25.31 -28.55
N GLY A 123 19.79 25.78 -29.78
CA GLY A 123 18.67 25.35 -30.60
C GLY A 123 18.84 23.90 -31.00
N ILE A 124 17.84 23.07 -30.70
CA ILE A 124 17.82 21.65 -31.10
C ILE A 124 16.77 21.51 -32.21
N LEU A 125 17.18 20.93 -33.34
CA LEU A 125 16.38 20.67 -34.52
C LEU A 125 16.54 19.21 -34.93
N SER A 126 15.42 18.53 -35.19
CA SER A 126 15.39 17.20 -35.78
C SER A 126 14.64 17.29 -37.10
N TYR A 127 15.26 16.78 -38.17
CA TYR A 127 14.70 16.72 -39.52
C TYR A 127 14.87 15.32 -40.12
N ASP A 128 14.01 14.99 -41.07
CA ASP A 128 14.09 13.76 -41.84
C ASP A 128 15.15 13.93 -42.95
N PRO A 129 16.19 13.06 -43.01
CA PRO A 129 17.28 13.21 -43.97
C PRO A 129 16.86 12.93 -45.43
N ASP A 130 15.78 12.20 -45.68
CA ASP A 130 15.32 11.86 -47.03
C ASP A 130 14.38 12.93 -47.61
N SER A 131 13.54 13.55 -46.78
CA SER A 131 12.57 14.57 -47.21
C SER A 131 12.96 16.02 -46.86
N GLY A 132 13.93 16.22 -45.96
CA GLY A 132 14.28 17.53 -45.42
C GLY A 132 13.21 18.18 -44.54
N GLU A 133 12.13 17.45 -44.22
CA GLU A 133 11.03 17.94 -43.37
C GLU A 133 11.46 17.99 -41.90
N ILE A 134 11.12 19.08 -41.23
CA ILE A 134 11.46 19.27 -39.82
C ILE A 134 10.44 18.53 -38.95
N ILE A 135 10.91 17.51 -38.24
CA ILE A 135 10.10 16.65 -37.37
C ILE A 135 9.85 17.34 -36.03
N TRP A 136 10.86 18.04 -35.48
CA TRP A 136 10.76 18.66 -34.15
C TRP A 136 11.84 19.73 -33.92
N PHE A 137 11.53 20.78 -33.15
CA PHE A 137 12.51 21.73 -32.62
C PHE A 137 12.10 22.32 -31.27
N ASN A 138 13.09 22.76 -30.47
CA ASN A 138 12.86 23.34 -29.14
C ASN A 138 12.54 24.86 -29.19
N ASN A 139 12.02 25.39 -28.08
CA ASN A 139 11.70 26.82 -27.95
C ASN A 139 12.93 27.72 -28.05
N SER A 140 14.12 27.25 -27.63
CA SER A 140 15.37 28.01 -27.77
C SER A 140 15.71 28.28 -29.24
N LEU A 141 15.57 27.28 -30.13
CA LEU A 141 15.74 27.47 -31.58
C LEU A 141 14.72 28.48 -32.15
N LYS A 142 13.46 28.40 -31.69
CA LYS A 142 12.38 29.32 -32.09
C LYS A 142 12.72 30.78 -31.76
N GLN A 143 13.29 31.02 -30.58
CA GLN A 143 13.70 32.35 -30.14
C GLN A 143 14.97 32.84 -30.87
N MET A 144 15.95 31.96 -31.10
CA MET A 144 17.19 32.29 -31.82
C MET A 144 16.95 32.68 -33.27
N LEU A 145 16.12 31.90 -33.99
CA LEU A 145 15.83 32.14 -35.41
C LEU A 145 14.70 33.14 -35.65
N ARG A 146 13.99 33.59 -34.59
CA ARG A 146 12.85 34.54 -34.66
C ARG A 146 11.74 34.14 -35.64
N VAL A 147 11.58 32.84 -35.91
CA VAL A 147 10.59 32.29 -36.84
C VAL A 147 9.49 31.56 -36.06
N HIS A 148 8.23 31.75 -36.48
CA HIS A 148 7.08 31.13 -35.82
C HIS A 148 6.90 29.66 -36.22
N PHE A 149 7.36 29.27 -37.41
CA PHE A 149 7.22 27.93 -37.97
C PHE A 149 8.34 27.65 -39.00
N LEU A 150 8.97 26.48 -38.91
CA LEU A 150 9.97 25.98 -39.86
C LEU A 150 9.48 24.65 -40.40
N LYS A 151 9.19 24.59 -41.70
CA LYS A 151 8.60 23.41 -42.36
C LYS A 151 9.64 22.51 -43.02
N ASN A 152 10.75 23.09 -43.51
CA ASN A 152 11.80 22.36 -44.21
C ASN A 152 13.16 23.01 -43.96
N ILE A 153 14.21 22.18 -43.84
CA ILE A 153 15.59 22.62 -43.57
C ILE A 153 16.18 23.46 -44.71
N SER A 154 15.71 23.29 -45.96
CA SER A 154 16.12 24.11 -47.11
C SER A 154 15.72 25.57 -46.99
N GLY A 155 14.82 25.93 -46.06
CA GLY A 155 14.52 27.33 -45.73
C GLY A 155 15.56 28.01 -44.84
N LEU A 156 16.55 27.26 -44.32
CA LEU A 156 17.66 27.76 -43.50
C LEU A 156 18.99 27.86 -44.26
N GLU A 157 19.10 27.27 -45.45
CA GLU A 157 20.24 27.47 -46.33
C GLU A 157 20.09 28.84 -47.02
N MET A 158 20.82 29.85 -46.49
CA MET A 158 21.20 31.06 -47.23
C MET A 158 22.63 30.91 -47.73
#